data_AF-A0A162LJ09-F1
#
_entry.id   AF-A0A162LJ09-F1
#
_cell.length_a   1.000
_cell.length_b   1.000
_cell.length_c   1.000
_cell.angle_alpha   90.00
_cell.angle_beta   90.00
_cell.angle_gamma   90.00
#
_symmetry.space_group_name_H-M   'P 1'
#
loop_
_entity.id
_entity.type
_entity.pdbx_description
1 polymer ?
#
loop_
_entity_poly.entity_id
_entity_poly.type
_entity_poly.pdbx_seq_one_letter_code
_entity_poly.pdbx_strand_id
1 'polypeptide(L)'
;MADTLIQIQLLDSTTGEVVSDAFPLTQAKGVKLANGQDLETYLSSLVLQKGDTGATGAKGTDGKTIWNGTSDPTSSTGTDGDFYINTNSHKIFGPKASGLWPTGVSIIGPQGIQGVQGTKGDTGATGPTGPTGSQGAKGDKGDPGDTLKYGTNYSTASSVKLFFKQV
;
A
#
# COMPACT_ATOMS: atom_id res chain seq x y z
N MET A 1 -25.65 42.27 -54.33
CA MET A 1 -26.42 41.70 -53.20
C MET A 1 -27.71 41.17 -53.79
N ALA A 2 -28.16 39.98 -53.40
CA ALA A 2 -29.43 39.46 -53.88
C ALA A 2 -30.57 40.26 -53.24
N ASP A 3 -31.58 40.64 -54.03
CA ASP A 3 -32.73 41.38 -53.51
C ASP A 3 -33.52 40.50 -52.53
N THR A 4 -33.68 40.96 -51.28
CA THR A 4 -34.43 40.22 -50.26
C THR A 4 -35.93 40.37 -50.51
N LEU A 5 -36.58 39.30 -50.94
CA LEU A 5 -38.03 39.23 -51.04
C LEU A 5 -38.64 38.97 -49.66
N ILE A 6 -39.71 39.68 -49.35
CA ILE A 6 -40.45 39.54 -48.09
C ILE A 6 -41.94 39.31 -48.36
N GLN A 7 -42.56 38.49 -47.52
CA GLN A 7 -44.01 38.30 -47.46
C GLN A 7 -44.56 39.14 -46.30
N ILE A 8 -45.64 39.89 -46.54
CA ILE A 8 -46.31 40.67 -45.51
C ILE A 8 -47.62 39.97 -45.17
N GLN A 9 -47.84 39.68 -43.89
CA GLN A 9 -49.02 39.02 -43.38
C GLN A 9 -49.84 39.99 -42.52
N LEU A 10 -51.16 40.00 -42.71
CA LEU A 10 -52.10 40.61 -41.78
C LEU A 10 -52.41 39.57 -40.72
N LEU A 11 -52.21 39.94 -39.46
CA LEU A 11 -52.54 39.09 -38.31
C LEU A 11 -53.81 39.62 -37.65
N ASP A 12 -54.61 38.70 -37.11
CA ASP A 12 -55.68 39.03 -36.20
C ASP A 12 -55.05 39.54 -34.90
N SER A 13 -55.46 40.73 -34.45
CA SER A 13 -54.83 41.42 -33.32
C SER A 13 -55.12 40.77 -31.96
N THR A 14 -56.12 39.88 -31.88
CA THR A 14 -56.54 39.24 -30.63
C THR A 14 -55.92 37.85 -30.49
N THR A 15 -55.85 37.10 -31.59
CA THR A 15 -55.38 35.72 -31.61
C THR A 15 -53.93 35.58 -32.08
N GLY A 16 -53.41 36.57 -32.83
CA GLY A 16 -52.09 36.50 -33.46
C GLY A 16 -52.04 35.56 -34.66
N GLU A 17 -53.17 34.99 -35.08
CA GLU A 17 -53.24 34.14 -36.26
C GLU A 17 -53.13 34.98 -37.55
N VAL A 18 -52.57 34.39 -38.61
CA VAL A 18 -52.49 35.04 -39.92
C VAL A 18 -53.85 35.00 -40.61
N VAL A 19 -54.39 36.17 -40.92
CA VAL A 19 -55.71 36.35 -41.56
C VAL A 19 -55.59 36.39 -43.08
N SER A 20 -54.52 36.98 -43.62
CA SER A 20 -54.26 37.04 -45.06
C SER A 20 -52.87 37.56 -45.38
N ASP A 21 -52.33 37.22 -46.55
CA ASP A 21 -51.14 37.89 -47.09
C ASP A 21 -51.51 39.25 -47.67
N ALA A 22 -50.91 40.32 -47.15
CA ALA A 22 -51.25 41.71 -47.48
C ALA A 22 -50.73 42.13 -48.87
N PHE A 23 -49.59 41.57 -49.31
CA PHE A 23 -48.95 41.92 -50.57
C PHE A 23 -48.19 40.71 -51.16
N PRO A 24 -48.16 40.52 -52.51
CA PRO A 24 -47.29 39.52 -53.13
C PRO A 24 -45.82 39.83 -52.82
N LEU A 25 -44.96 38.80 -52.85
CA LEU A 25 -43.53 38.88 -52.57
C LEU A 25 -42.92 40.15 -53.18
N THR A 26 -42.63 41.13 -52.34
CA THR A 26 -42.06 42.42 -52.73
C THR A 26 -40.65 42.54 -52.20
N GLN A 27 -39.82 43.38 -52.82
CA GLN A 27 -38.49 43.64 -52.30
C GLN A 27 -38.59 44.49 -51.04
N ALA A 28 -37.84 44.13 -49.99
CA ALA A 28 -37.85 44.85 -48.72
C ALA A 28 -37.51 46.35 -48.85
N LYS A 29 -36.68 46.71 -49.84
CA LYS A 29 -36.33 48.10 -50.18
C LYS A 29 -37.51 48.95 -50.69
N GLY A 30 -38.52 48.31 -51.27
CA GLY A 30 -39.71 48.96 -51.82
C GLY A 30 -40.76 49.34 -50.78
N VAL A 31 -40.65 48.81 -49.56
CA VAL A 31 -41.59 49.07 -48.46
C VAL A 31 -41.03 50.17 -47.57
N LYS A 32 -41.73 51.31 -47.51
CA LYS A 32 -41.40 52.43 -46.62
C LYS A 32 -42.22 52.36 -45.34
N LEU A 33 -41.55 52.49 -44.21
CA LEU A 33 -42.17 52.68 -42.90
C LEU A 33 -42.73 54.10 -42.79
N ALA A 34 -43.64 54.33 -41.83
CA ALA A 34 -44.26 55.65 -41.61
C ALA A 34 -43.24 56.78 -41.32
N ASN A 35 -42.05 56.42 -40.83
CA ASN A 35 -40.93 57.34 -40.59
C ASN A 35 -40.05 57.58 -41.83
N GLY A 36 -40.42 57.04 -43.00
CA GLY A 36 -39.70 57.20 -44.27
C GLY A 36 -38.53 56.24 -44.48
N GLN A 37 -38.15 55.43 -43.49
CA GLN A 37 -37.09 54.43 -43.62
C GLN A 37 -37.58 53.23 -44.45
N ASP A 38 -36.73 52.64 -45.30
CA ASP A 38 -37.09 51.35 -45.91
C ASP A 38 -36.98 50.20 -44.91
N LEU A 39 -37.85 49.21 -45.13
CA LEU A 39 -37.98 48.04 -44.29
C LEU A 39 -36.70 47.18 -44.31
N GLU A 40 -35.96 47.15 -45.41
CA GLU A 40 -34.66 46.45 -45.47
C GLU A 40 -33.63 47.07 -44.51
N THR A 41 -33.50 48.40 -44.51
CA THR A 41 -32.64 49.12 -43.56
C THR A 41 -33.10 48.90 -42.12
N TYR A 42 -34.41 48.88 -41.88
CA TYR A 42 -34.96 48.60 -40.55
C TYR A 42 -34.65 47.18 -40.06
N LEU A 43 -34.92 46.16 -40.87
CA LEU A 43 -34.64 44.77 -40.56
C LEU A 43 -33.13 44.52 -40.40
N SER A 44 -32.30 45.20 -41.19
CA SER A 44 -30.84 45.13 -41.05
C SER A 44 -30.32 45.83 -39.79
N SER A 45 -31.04 46.85 -39.30
CA SER A 45 -30.70 47.55 -38.06
C SER A 45 -31.15 46.80 -36.79
N LEU A 46 -32.13 45.90 -36.94
CA LEU A 46 -32.55 44.94 -35.92
C LEU A 46 -31.50 43.83 -35.82
N VAL A 47 -30.31 44.18 -35.31
CA VAL A 47 -29.35 43.19 -34.84
C VAL A 47 -30.09 42.32 -33.83
N LEU A 48 -30.34 41.04 -34.14
CA LEU A 48 -30.78 40.05 -33.16
C LEU A 48 -29.64 39.89 -32.16
N GLN A 49 -29.58 40.77 -31.17
CA GLN A 49 -28.58 40.68 -30.13
C GLN A 49 -28.82 39.37 -29.40
N LYS A 50 -27.86 38.45 -29.50
CA LYS A 50 -27.78 37.26 -28.66
C LYS A 50 -27.97 37.74 -27.22
N GLY A 51 -29.02 37.26 -26.55
CA GLY A 51 -29.30 37.62 -25.17
C GLY A 51 -28.06 37.42 -24.30
N ASP A 52 -27.86 38.32 -23.33
CA ASP A 52 -26.71 38.27 -22.44
C ASP A 52 -26.53 36.85 -21.87
N THR A 53 -25.28 36.41 -21.76
CA THR A 53 -24.97 35.16 -21.06
C THR A 53 -25.61 35.23 -19.67
N GLY A 54 -26.47 34.25 -19.36
CA GLY A 54 -27.16 34.21 -18.06
C GLY A 54 -26.18 34.30 -16.89
N ALA A 55 -26.65 34.83 -15.76
CA ALA A 55 -25.82 34.99 -14.57
C ALA A 55 -25.12 33.67 -14.21
N THR A 56 -23.82 33.75 -13.92
CA THR A 56 -23.06 32.62 -13.37
C THR A 56 -23.79 32.10 -12.13
N GLY A 57 -23.99 30.78 -12.06
CA GLY A 57 -24.63 30.15 -10.90
C GLY A 57 -23.88 30.46 -9.60
N ALA A 58 -24.61 30.42 -8.47
CA ALA A 58 -23.99 30.62 -7.16
C ALA A 58 -22.82 29.65 -6.95
N LYS A 59 -21.73 30.14 -6.35
CA LYS A 59 -20.61 29.30 -5.91
C LYS A 59 -21.16 28.18 -5.02
N GLY A 60 -20.75 26.94 -5.26
CA GLY A 60 -21.08 25.81 -4.38
C GLY A 60 -20.62 26.06 -2.94
N THR A 61 -21.24 25.36 -1.99
CA THR A 61 -20.83 25.42 -0.57
C THR A 61 -19.35 25.05 -0.42
N ASP A 62 -18.65 25.71 0.49
CA ASP A 62 -17.25 25.38 0.78
C ASP A 62 -17.14 23.92 1.25
N GLY A 63 -16.09 23.22 0.79
CA GLY A 63 -15.87 21.81 1.08
C GLY A 63 -15.62 21.53 2.56
N LYS A 64 -16.01 20.35 3.03
CA LYS A 64 -15.72 19.89 4.40
C LYS A 64 -14.21 19.82 4.61
N THR A 65 -13.73 20.41 5.70
CA THR A 65 -12.30 20.63 5.95
C THR A 65 -11.76 19.65 6.99
N ILE A 66 -10.50 19.22 6.82
CA ILE A 66 -9.76 18.49 7.86
C ILE A 66 -8.87 19.49 8.60
N TRP A 67 -9.15 19.69 9.88
CA TRP A 67 -8.39 20.54 10.80
C TRP A 67 -7.29 19.74 11.52
N ASN A 68 -6.30 20.41 12.11
CA ASN A 68 -5.29 19.76 12.94
C ASN A 68 -4.79 20.66 14.08
N GLY A 69 -4.19 20.04 15.10
CA GLY A 69 -3.50 20.73 16.19
C GLY A 69 -2.98 19.77 17.25
N THR A 70 -2.44 20.29 18.34
CA THR A 70 -1.76 19.51 19.38
C THR A 70 -2.63 19.22 20.60
N SER A 71 -3.86 19.73 20.63
CA SER A 71 -4.84 19.54 21.72
C SER A 71 -6.15 19.04 21.13
N ASP A 72 -6.99 18.42 21.96
CA ASP A 72 -8.29 17.94 21.50
C ASP A 72 -9.17 19.13 21.07
N PRO A 73 -9.95 18.98 19.98
CA PRO A 73 -10.70 20.10 19.43
C PRO A 73 -11.84 20.49 20.38
N THR A 74 -12.09 21.80 20.46
CA THR A 74 -13.19 22.36 21.25
C THR A 74 -14.42 22.62 20.37
N SER A 75 -15.57 22.89 20.98
CA SER A 75 -16.80 23.26 20.26
C SER A 75 -16.65 24.51 19.38
N SER A 76 -15.67 25.39 19.67
CA SER A 76 -15.36 26.56 18.83
C SER A 76 -14.46 26.24 17.63
N THR A 77 -13.86 25.05 17.58
CA THR A 77 -13.01 24.63 16.45
C THR A 77 -13.88 23.99 15.36
N GLY A 78 -13.77 24.48 14.13
CA GLY A 78 -14.43 23.93 12.94
C GLY A 78 -15.95 24.04 12.91
N THR A 79 -16.55 23.60 11.80
CA THR A 79 -18.00 23.57 11.56
C THR A 79 -18.49 22.13 11.45
N ASP A 80 -19.81 21.92 11.56
CA ASP A 80 -20.42 20.60 11.43
C ASP A 80 -20.05 19.91 10.09
N GLY A 81 -19.56 18.68 10.24
CA GLY A 81 -19.06 17.80 9.20
C GLY A 81 -17.55 17.84 9.00
N ASP A 82 -16.84 18.77 9.63
CA ASP A 82 -15.38 18.78 9.60
C ASP A 82 -14.78 17.58 10.36
N PHE A 83 -13.56 17.20 9.97
CA PHE A 83 -12.73 16.27 10.74
C PHE A 83 -11.58 17.03 11.39
N TYR A 84 -11.00 16.48 12.46
CA TYR A 84 -9.86 17.06 13.17
C TYR A 84 -8.83 15.99 13.53
N ILE A 85 -7.54 16.29 13.37
CA ILE A 85 -6.44 15.41 13.78
C ILE A 85 -5.67 16.06 14.93
N ASN A 86 -5.69 15.44 16.10
CA ASN A 86 -4.76 15.77 17.18
C ASN A 86 -3.43 15.05 16.94
N THR A 87 -2.38 15.81 16.63
CA THR A 87 -1.06 15.28 16.30
C THR A 87 -0.23 14.89 17.51
N ASN A 88 -0.59 15.36 18.72
CA ASN A 88 0.09 15.00 19.96
C ASN A 88 -0.49 13.71 20.57
N SER A 89 -1.82 13.57 20.57
CA SER A 89 -2.48 12.34 21.06
C SER A 89 -2.66 11.28 19.97
N HIS A 90 -2.30 11.60 18.72
CA HIS A 90 -2.49 10.75 17.55
C HIS A 90 -3.93 10.22 17.44
N LYS A 91 -4.90 11.13 17.48
CA LYS A 91 -6.32 10.83 17.37
C LYS A 91 -6.97 11.59 16.24
N ILE A 92 -7.92 10.96 15.56
CA ILE A 92 -8.85 11.60 14.64
C ILE A 92 -10.21 11.78 15.32
N PHE A 93 -10.79 12.97 15.19
CA PHE A 93 -12.12 13.33 15.65
C PHE A 93 -12.98 13.66 14.43
N GLY A 94 -14.25 13.28 14.46
CA GLY A 94 -15.24 13.71 13.49
C GLY A 94 -16.04 12.58 12.85
N PRO A 95 -16.97 12.93 11.94
CA PRO A 95 -17.33 14.30 11.59
C PRO A 95 -17.94 15.06 12.78
N LYS A 96 -17.63 16.35 12.93
CA LYS A 96 -18.29 17.21 13.93
C LYS A 96 -19.80 17.23 13.66
N ALA A 97 -20.63 17.16 14.68
CA ALA A 97 -22.09 17.18 14.51
C ALA A 97 -22.76 17.93 15.65
N SER A 98 -23.73 18.77 15.31
CA SER A 98 -24.49 19.58 16.26
C SER A 98 -23.59 20.41 17.19
N GLY A 99 -22.51 20.96 16.65
CA GLY A 99 -21.54 21.76 17.40
C GLY A 99 -20.58 20.97 18.29
N LEU A 100 -20.68 19.64 18.31
CA LEU A 100 -19.91 18.76 19.20
C LEU A 100 -18.95 17.86 18.41
N TRP A 101 -17.76 17.66 18.97
CA TRP A 101 -16.81 16.67 18.47
C TRP A 101 -17.10 15.30 19.11
N PRO A 102 -17.23 14.23 18.31
CA PRO A 102 -17.31 12.88 18.86
C PRO A 102 -15.98 12.47 19.51
N THR A 103 -15.99 11.40 20.30
CA THR A 103 -14.77 10.87 20.93
C THR A 103 -13.72 10.53 19.88
N GLY A 104 -12.49 11.02 20.09
CA GLY A 104 -11.38 10.78 19.16
C GLY A 104 -10.93 9.31 19.13
N VAL A 105 -10.68 8.80 17.92
CA VAL A 105 -10.18 7.45 17.65
C VAL A 105 -8.67 7.51 17.43
N SER A 106 -7.89 6.63 18.09
CA SER A 106 -6.44 6.59 17.88
C SER A 106 -6.10 6.08 16.49
N ILE A 107 -5.12 6.73 15.84
CA ILE A 107 -4.58 6.33 14.53
C ILE A 107 -3.29 5.50 14.66
N ILE A 108 -2.88 5.17 15.89
CA ILE A 108 -1.74 4.28 16.14
C ILE A 108 -2.24 2.84 16.23
N GLY A 109 -1.66 1.96 15.40
CA GLY A 109 -1.93 0.52 15.45
C GLY A 109 -1.23 -0.18 16.62
N PRO A 110 -1.60 -1.43 16.91
CA PRO A 110 -0.93 -2.21 17.94
C PRO A 110 0.55 -2.43 17.59
N GLN A 111 1.39 -2.61 18.62
CA GLN A 111 2.78 -3.01 18.41
C GLN A 111 2.84 -4.36 17.68
N GLY A 112 3.78 -4.49 16.74
CA GLY A 112 4.02 -5.75 16.04
C GLY A 112 4.45 -6.87 17.00
N ILE A 113 4.17 -8.13 16.61
CA ILE A 113 4.62 -9.29 17.38
C ILE A 113 6.14 -9.32 17.48
N GLN A 114 6.66 -9.76 18.63
CA GLN A 114 8.08 -9.99 18.79
C GLN A 114 8.56 -11.05 17.79
N GLY A 115 9.75 -10.86 17.21
CA GLY A 115 10.38 -11.86 16.36
C GLY A 115 10.66 -13.17 17.10
N VAL A 116 10.59 -14.29 16.38
CA VAL A 116 10.93 -15.60 16.94
C VAL A 116 12.40 -15.65 17.38
N GLN A 117 12.67 -16.35 18.49
CA GLN A 117 14.05 -16.60 18.92
C GLN A 117 14.79 -17.42 17.85
N GLY A 118 16.05 -17.09 17.58
CA GLY A 118 16.89 -17.87 16.67
C GLY A 118 17.07 -19.31 17.14
N THR A 119 17.25 -20.23 16.19
CA THR A 119 17.51 -21.64 16.49
C THR A 119 18.80 -21.80 17.30
N LYS A 120 18.81 -22.75 18.25
CA LYS A 120 20.03 -23.17 18.95
C LYS A 120 21.06 -23.65 17.91
N GLY A 121 22.32 -23.25 18.07
CA GLY A 121 23.41 -23.73 17.23
C GLY A 121 23.62 -25.24 17.32
N ASP A 122 24.18 -25.83 16.27
CA ASP A 122 24.49 -27.26 16.20
C ASP A 122 25.44 -27.70 17.33
N THR A 123 25.34 -28.99 17.70
CA THR A 123 26.28 -29.58 18.67
C THR A 123 27.66 -29.70 18.02
N GLY A 124 28.72 -29.32 18.75
CA GLY A 124 30.10 -29.45 18.27
C GLY A 124 30.47 -30.89 17.90
N ALA A 125 31.43 -31.05 16.98
CA ALA A 125 31.93 -32.36 16.58
C ALA A 125 32.45 -33.18 17.77
N THR A 126 32.27 -34.50 17.72
CA THR A 126 32.86 -35.42 18.72
C THR A 126 34.39 -35.35 18.64
N GLY A 127 35.05 -35.33 19.80
CA GLY A 127 36.51 -35.31 19.88
C GLY A 127 37.16 -36.56 19.26
N PRO A 128 38.46 -36.49 18.92
CA PRO A 128 39.18 -37.63 18.35
C PRO A 128 39.26 -38.80 19.35
N THR A 129 39.28 -40.03 18.82
CA THR A 129 39.51 -41.25 19.61
C THR A 129 40.88 -41.20 20.29
N GLY A 130 40.94 -41.63 21.56
CA GLY A 130 42.19 -41.69 22.32
C GLY A 130 43.21 -42.69 21.75
N PRO A 131 44.51 -42.56 22.11
CA PRO A 131 45.56 -43.46 21.63
C PRO A 131 45.38 -44.88 22.17
N THR A 132 45.77 -45.88 21.36
CA THR A 132 45.81 -47.29 21.78
C THR A 132 46.80 -47.51 22.92
N GLY A 133 46.42 -48.32 23.93
CA GLY A 133 47.27 -48.63 25.09
C GLY A 133 48.56 -49.37 24.72
N SER A 134 49.59 -49.24 25.57
CA SER A 134 50.88 -49.92 25.40
C SER A 134 50.75 -51.45 25.52
N GLN A 135 51.57 -52.17 24.77
CA GLN A 135 51.65 -53.63 24.83
C GLN A 135 52.22 -54.08 26.20
N GLY A 136 51.63 -55.14 26.78
CA GLY A 136 52.06 -55.69 28.07
C GLY A 136 53.46 -56.31 28.05
N ALA A 137 54.11 -56.35 29.21
CA ALA A 137 55.45 -56.91 29.38
C ALA A 137 55.50 -58.42 29.07
N LYS A 138 56.61 -58.88 28.49
CA LYS A 138 56.89 -60.29 28.21
C LYS A 138 57.20 -61.04 29.51
N GLY A 139 56.65 -62.25 29.68
CA GLY A 139 56.87 -63.08 30.88
C GLY A 139 58.29 -63.63 31.03
N ASP A 140 58.65 -63.95 32.27
CA ASP A 140 59.98 -64.43 32.67
C ASP A 140 60.31 -65.84 32.18
N LYS A 141 61.61 -66.16 32.13
CA LYS A 141 62.18 -67.45 31.70
C LYS A 141 62.21 -68.44 32.88
N GLY A 142 61.82 -69.70 32.66
CA GLY A 142 61.83 -70.75 33.70
C GLY A 142 63.21 -71.28 34.10
N ASP A 143 63.27 -71.90 35.30
CA ASP A 143 64.50 -72.33 36.00
C ASP A 143 65.19 -73.58 35.40
N PRO A 144 66.52 -73.76 35.58
CA PRO A 144 67.25 -74.96 35.14
C PRO A 144 67.08 -76.19 36.07
N GLY A 145 67.09 -77.42 35.53
CA GLY A 145 66.94 -78.68 36.30
C GLY A 145 68.23 -79.36 36.81
N ASP A 146 68.07 -80.27 37.79
CA ASP A 146 69.11 -80.97 38.58
C ASP A 146 69.95 -82.04 37.84
N THR A 147 71.12 -82.40 38.40
CA THR A 147 72.16 -83.24 37.76
C THR A 147 72.25 -84.67 38.33
N LEU A 148 72.54 -85.69 37.49
CA LEU A 148 72.73 -87.11 37.88
C LEU A 148 74.20 -87.58 37.70
N LYS A 149 74.60 -88.68 38.35
CA LYS A 149 75.97 -89.26 38.32
C LYS A 149 75.98 -90.66 37.67
N TYR A 150 76.98 -90.97 36.82
CA TYR A 150 77.15 -92.30 36.18
C TYR A 150 78.59 -92.83 36.32
N GLY A 151 78.74 -94.08 36.78
CA GLY A 151 80.02 -94.80 36.97
C GLY A 151 79.84 -96.11 37.78
N THR A 152 80.87 -96.97 37.83
CA THR A 152 80.82 -98.24 38.59
C THR A 152 80.96 -98.06 40.11
N ASN A 153 81.45 -96.89 40.56
CA ASN A 153 81.49 -96.47 41.96
C ASN A 153 81.11 -94.98 42.07
N TYR A 154 80.36 -94.59 43.10
CA TYR A 154 79.85 -93.22 43.27
C TYR A 154 80.99 -92.18 43.37
N SER A 155 82.07 -92.52 44.07
CA SER A 155 83.24 -91.68 44.31
C SER A 155 84.03 -91.34 43.04
N THR A 156 83.85 -92.11 41.96
CA THR A 156 84.55 -91.95 40.68
C THR A 156 83.58 -91.67 39.52
N ALA A 157 82.30 -91.41 39.81
CA ALA A 157 81.28 -91.19 38.80
C ALA A 157 81.33 -89.77 38.20
N SER A 158 81.18 -89.67 36.88
CA SER A 158 81.08 -88.40 36.16
C SER A 158 79.66 -87.84 36.25
N SER A 159 79.52 -86.51 36.35
CA SER A 159 78.21 -85.85 36.23
C SER A 159 77.72 -85.92 34.79
N VAL A 160 76.48 -86.37 34.59
CA VAL A 160 75.80 -86.36 33.29
C VAL A 160 74.48 -85.60 33.46
N LYS A 161 74.15 -84.74 32.49
CA LYS A 161 72.90 -83.99 32.47
C LYS A 161 71.87 -84.77 31.64
N LEU A 162 70.78 -85.21 32.26
CA LEU A 162 69.67 -85.82 31.54
C LEU A 162 68.67 -84.75 31.08
N PHE A 163 68.15 -84.91 29.86
CA PHE A 163 67.05 -84.10 29.34
C PHE A 163 65.86 -85.02 29.04
N PHE A 164 64.71 -84.72 29.62
CA PHE A 164 63.43 -85.30 29.23
C PHE A 164 62.60 -84.20 28.58
N LYS A 165 62.10 -84.45 27.36
CA LYS A 165 61.19 -83.55 26.65
C LYS A 165 59.80 -84.15 26.69
N GLN A 166 58.82 -83.41 27.21
CA GLN A 166 57.41 -83.74 27.03
C GLN A 166 57.00 -83.52 25.57
N VAL A 167 56.22 -84.46 25.03
CA VAL A 167 55.50 -84.30 23.77
C VAL A 167 54.18 -83.62 24.06
#